data_AF-A0A7W2B0K3-F1
#
_entry.id   AF-A0A7W2B0K3-F1
#
_cell.length_a   1.000
_cell.length_b   1.000
_cell.length_c   1.000
_cell.angle_alpha   90.00
_cell.angle_beta   90.00
_cell.angle_gamma   90.00
#
_symmetry.space_group_name_H-M   'P 1'
#
loop_
_entity.id
_entity.type
_entity.pdbx_description
1 polymer ?
#
loop_
_entity_poly.entity_id
_entity_poly.type
_entity_poly.pdbx_seq_one_letter_code
_entity_poly.pdbx_strand_id
1 'polypeptide(L)' 'MTTIAFIPQVYKVYKTKATRDISFGMFLIFSIGVGFWLYYGILKNDYPIILANSITIILSLYILLNKIKFK' A
#
# COMPACT_ATOMS: atom_id res chain seq x y z
N MET A 1 11.21 -8.75 -0.93
CA MET A 1 11.43 -7.28 -0.91
C MET A 1 10.37 -6.57 -1.76
N THR A 2 9.15 -6.39 -1.26
CA THR A 2 8.07 -5.67 -1.96
C THR A 2 7.84 -4.27 -1.36
N THR A 3 8.01 -4.11 -0.05
CA THR A 3 7.74 -2.85 0.68
C THR A 3 8.66 -1.70 0.26
N ILE A 4 9.95 -1.97 0.02
CA ILE A 4 10.94 -0.94 -0.36
C ILE A 4 10.62 -0.34 -1.74
N ALA A 5 10.00 -1.10 -2.63
CA ALA A 5 9.65 -0.64 -3.98
C ALA A 5 8.63 0.52 -3.98
N PHE A 6 7.84 0.68 -2.91
CA PHE A 6 6.84 1.74 -2.80
C PHE A 6 7.42 3.06 -2.26
N ILE A 7 8.61 3.04 -1.66
CA ILE A 7 9.24 4.24 -1.06
C ILE A 7 9.43 5.37 -2.08
N PRO A 8 9.96 5.14 -3.31
CA PRO A 8 10.09 6.19 -4.31
C PRO A 8 8.74 6.78 -4.73
N GLN A 9 7.68 5.94 -4.83
CA GLN A 9 6.33 6.41 -5.14
C GLN A 9 5.75 7.27 -4.02
N VAL A 10 5.89 6.86 -2.75
CA VAL A 10 5.46 7.66 -1.59
C VAL A 10 6.18 9.01 -1.57
N TYR A 11 7.50 9.02 -1.77
CA TYR A 11 8.29 10.24 -1.80
C TYR A 11 7.86 11.19 -2.93
N LYS A 12 7.59 10.65 -4.14
CA LYS A 12 7.07 11.45 -5.26
C LYS A 12 5.73 12.10 -4.90
N VAL A 13 4.78 11.34 -4.36
CA VAL A 13 3.46 11.86 -3.94
C VAL A 13 3.61 12.95 -2.89
N TYR A 14 4.44 12.73 -1.88
CA TYR A 14 4.68 13.70 -0.81
C TYR A 14 5.28 15.01 -1.34
N LYS A 15 6.27 14.92 -2.25
CA LYS A 15 7.01 16.08 -2.76
C LYS A 15 6.23 16.86 -3.82
N THR A 16 5.62 16.16 -4.79
CA THR A 16 5.01 16.83 -5.96
C THR A 16 3.52 17.10 -5.77
N LYS A 17 2.86 16.39 -4.84
CA LYS A 17 1.38 16.33 -4.72
C LYS A 17 0.67 15.96 -6.04
N ALA A 18 1.43 15.53 -7.05
CA ALA A 18 0.92 15.19 -8.37
C ALA A 18 0.68 13.69 -8.42
N THR A 19 -0.59 13.31 -8.25
CA THR A 19 -1.00 11.91 -8.23
C THR A 19 -1.60 11.46 -9.58
N ARG A 20 -1.64 12.32 -10.60
CA ARG A 20 -2.28 12.06 -11.90
C ARG A 20 -1.84 10.76 -12.57
N ASP A 21 -0.54 10.46 -12.52
CA ASP A 21 0.05 9.26 -13.15
C ASP A 21 -0.13 7.98 -12.31
N ILE A 22 -0.68 8.09 -11.10
CA ILE A 22 -0.88 6.94 -10.20
C ILE A 22 -2.24 6.31 -10.50
N SER A 23 -2.21 5.06 -10.93
CA SER A 23 -3.42 4.26 -11.15
C SER A 23 -4.12 3.96 -9.84
N PHE A 24 -5.28 4.59 -9.63
CA PHE A 24 -6.13 4.31 -8.48
C PHE A 24 -6.54 2.83 -8.41
N GLY A 25 -6.94 2.26 -9.55
CA GLY A 25 -7.36 0.85 -9.64
C GLY A 25 -6.26 -0.13 -9.22
N MET A 26 -5.00 0.15 -9.61
CA MET A 26 -3.85 -0.68 -9.22
C MET A 26 -3.67 -0.70 -7.70
N PHE A 27 -3.66 0.48 -7.06
CA PHE A 27 -3.48 0.56 -5.60
C PHE A 27 -4.68 0.00 -4.83
N LEU A 28 -5.89 0.10 -5.38
CA LEU A 28 -7.09 -0.48 -4.78
C LEU A 28 -7.02 -2.01 -4.78
N ILE A 29 -6.76 -2.62 -5.94
CA ILE A 29 -6.62 -4.08 -6.08
C ILE A 29 -5.46 -4.59 -5.23
N PHE A 30 -4.33 -3.89 -5.23
CA PHE A 30 -3.18 -4.22 -4.40
C PHE A 30 -3.52 -4.19 -2.90
N SER A 31 -4.21 -3.14 -2.43
CA SER A 31 -4.63 -3.03 -1.03
C SER A 31 -5.54 -4.17 -0.60
N ILE A 32 -6.48 -4.59 -1.48
CA ILE A 32 -7.35 -5.75 -1.24
C ILE A 32 -6.53 -7.03 -1.13
N GLY A 33 -5.60 -7.26 -2.06
CA GLY A 33 -4.72 -8.43 -2.05
C GLY A 33 -3.86 -8.52 -0.78
N VAL A 34 -3.27 -7.39 -0.35
CA VAL A 34 -2.51 -7.32 0.90
C VAL A 34 -3.41 -7.56 2.11
N GLY A 35 -4.65 -7.08 2.10
CA GLY A 35 -5.65 -7.37 3.13
C GLY A 35 -5.95 -8.86 3.25
N PHE A 36 -6.09 -9.57 2.13
CA PHE A 36 -6.25 -11.03 2.13
C PHE A 36 -5.01 -11.76 2.65
N TRP A 37 -3.80 -11.32 2.28
CA TRP A 37 -2.56 -11.90 2.82
C TRP A 37 -2.39 -11.66 4.33
N LEU A 38 -2.79 -10.48 4.82
CA LEU A 38 -2.78 -10.18 6.24
C LEU A 38 -3.76 -11.09 6.98
N TYR A 39 -4.99 -11.23 6.47
CA TYR A 39 -5.99 -12.13 7.04
C TYR A 39 -5.49 -13.59 7.05
N TYR A 40 -4.90 -14.04 5.95
CA TYR A 40 -4.27 -15.35 5.85
C TYR A 40 -3.14 -15.54 6.88
N GLY A 41 -2.27 -14.56 7.05
CA GLY A 41 -1.19 -14.58 8.03
C GLY A 41 -1.72 -14.72 9.47
N ILE A 42 -2.80 -13.99 9.79
CA ILE A 42 -3.48 -14.10 11.10
C ILE A 42 -4.02 -15.52 11.30
N LEU A 43 -4.71 -16.10 10.30
CA LEU A 43 -5.23 -17.47 10.39
C LEU A 43 -4.12 -18.51 10.60
N LYS A 44 -2.91 -18.24 10.09
CA LYS A 44 -1.74 -19.12 10.23
C LYS A 44 -0.86 -18.80 11.43
N ASN A 45 -1.15 -17.74 12.20
CA ASN A 45 -0.26 -17.18 13.22
C ASN A 45 1.17 -16.94 12.71
N ASP A 46 1.30 -16.56 11.43
CA ASP A 46 2.59 -16.30 10.77
C ASP A 46 3.00 -14.84 10.99
N TYR A 47 3.76 -14.59 12.07
CA TYR A 47 4.21 -13.24 12.44
C TYR A 47 4.96 -12.51 11.31
N PRO A 48 5.90 -13.14 10.56
CA PRO A 48 6.51 -12.52 9.39
C PRO A 48 5.51 -11.99 8.36
N ILE A 49 4.51 -12.81 7.97
CA ILE A 49 3.48 -12.40 7.00
C ILE A 49 2.63 -11.26 7.57
N ILE A 50 2.24 -11.36 8.84
CA ILE A 50 1.42 -10.33 9.51
C ILE A 50 2.16 -9.00 9.54
N LEU A 51 3.41 -8.98 10.01
CA LEU A 51 4.20 -7.75 10.14
C LEU A 51 4.46 -7.10 8.77
N ALA A 52 4.86 -7.90 7.78
CA ALA A 52 5.14 -7.39 6.44
C ALA A 52 3.89 -6.75 5.81
N ASN A 53 2.76 -7.46 5.80
CA ASN A 53 1.53 -6.99 5.16
C ASN A 53 0.86 -5.85 5.94
N SER A 54 1.02 -5.78 7.27
CA SER A 54 0.55 -4.64 8.07
C SER A 54 1.25 -3.33 7.69
N ILE A 55 2.57 -3.36 7.51
CA ILE A 55 3.31 -2.17 7.07
C ILE A 55 2.90 -1.80 5.64
N THR A 56 2.79 -2.79 4.75
CA THR A 56 2.41 -2.57 3.36
C THR A 56 1.01 -1.97 3.23
N ILE A 57 0.02 -2.43 4.00
CA ILE A 57 -1.35 -1.92 3.90
C ILE A 57 -1.45 -0.47 4.38
N ILE A 58 -0.71 -0.09 5.42
CA ILE A 58 -0.64 1.30 5.91
C ILE A 58 -0.08 2.23 4.82
N LEU A 59 1.02 1.85 4.18
CA LEU A 59 1.64 2.63 3.10
C LEU A 59 0.72 2.74 1.87
N SER A 60 0.08 1.63 1.49
CA SER A 60 -0.85 1.60 0.36
C SER A 60 -2.07 2.49 0.60
N LEU A 61 -2.66 2.44 1.79
CA LEU A 61 -3.78 3.30 2.18
C LEU A 61 -3.37 4.78 2.20
N TYR A 62 -2.17 5.11 2.69
CA TYR A 62 -1.67 6.48 2.63
C TYR A 62 -1.61 7.01 1.18
N ILE A 63 -1.10 6.22 0.23
CA ILE A 63 -1.07 6.61 -1.18
C ILE A 63 -2.48 6.76 -1.74
N LEU A 64 -3.38 5.80 -1.44
CA LEU A 64 -4.76 5.82 -1.91
C LEU A 64 -5.52 7.07 -1.42
N LEU A 65 -5.40 7.40 -0.13
CA LEU A 65 -6.00 8.59 0.47
C LEU A 65 -5.47 9.89 -0.15
N ASN A 66 -4.15 9.97 -0.40
CA ASN A 66 -3.58 11.13 -1.09
C ASN A 66 -4.04 11.22 -2.55
N LYS A 67 -4.20 10.10 -3.26
CA LYS A 67 -4.78 10.09 -4.62
C LYS A 67 -6.23 10.59 -4.64
N ILE A 68 -7.03 10.25 -3.63
CA ILE A 68 -8.42 10.75 -3.51
C ILE A 68 -8.42 12.25 -3.21
N LYS A 69 -7.50 12.72 -2.34
CA LYS A 69 -7.41 14.14 -1.94
C LYS A 69 -6.86 15.06 -3.04
N PHE A 70 -5.87 14.61 -3.80
CA PHE A 70 -5.14 15.40 -4.81
C PHE A 70 -5.46 14.94 -6.24
N LYS A 71 -6.76 14.72 -6.51
CA LYS A 71 -7.29 14.09 -7.72
C LYS A 71 -6.62 14.57 -9.01
#